data_AF-A0A7X7SQL6-F1
#
_entry.id   AF-A0A7X7SQL6-F1
#
_cell.length_a   1.000
_cell.length_b   1.000
_cell.length_c   1.000
_cell.angle_alpha   90.00
_cell.angle_beta   90.00
_cell.angle_gamma   90.00
#
_symmetry.space_group_name_H-M   'P 1'
#
loop_
_entity.id
_entity.type
_entity.pdbx_description
1 polymer ?
#
loop_
_entity_poly.entity_id
_entity_poly.type
_entity_poly.pdbx_seq_one_letter_code
_entity_poly.pdbx_strand_id
1 'polypeptide(L)'
;ADILNLESTTQRSPLSGSYKITLPAPNTQPADDVLVGALTDLDGPLQVAGTIELKRDRSYLISGLVTARPDAPRGLAQQLQILPVDSQGRKQFALEGTL
;
A
#
# COMPACT_ATOMS: atom_id res chain seq x y z
N ALA A 1 -27.51 -32.78 1.20
CA ALA A 1 -27.44 -31.31 1.23
C ALA A 1 -26.28 -30.96 2.14
N ASP A 2 -25.16 -30.52 1.56
CA ASP A 2 -23.99 -30.09 2.33
C ASP A 2 -24.17 -28.62 2.72
N ILE A 3 -24.14 -28.35 4.01
CA ILE A 3 -24.17 -27.00 4.56
C ILE A 3 -22.72 -26.55 4.67
N LEU A 4 -22.29 -25.67 3.75
CA LEU A 4 -20.99 -25.02 3.84
C LEU A 4 -21.00 -24.05 5.03
N ASN A 5 -20.39 -24.46 6.13
CA ASN A 5 -20.26 -23.66 7.32
C ASN A 5 -19.15 -22.61 7.13
N LEU A 6 -19.54 -21.35 6.94
CA LEU A 6 -18.66 -20.19 6.79
C LEU A 6 -18.30 -19.61 8.17
N GLU A 7 -17.67 -20.43 9.02
CA GLU A 7 -16.98 -19.93 10.21
C GLU A 7 -15.81 -19.07 9.71
N SER A 8 -16.05 -17.77 9.63
CA SER A 8 -15.07 -16.77 9.20
C SER A 8 -14.01 -16.60 10.27
N THR A 9 -13.15 -17.61 10.44
CA THR A 9 -11.88 -17.42 11.10
C THR A 9 -11.16 -16.35 10.28
N THR A 10 -10.94 -15.18 10.88
CA THR A 10 -10.19 -14.08 10.28
C THR A 10 -8.73 -14.50 10.22
N GLN A 11 -8.44 -15.53 9.42
CA GLN A 11 -7.11 -15.99 9.12
C GLN A 11 -6.50 -14.86 8.31
N ARG A 12 -5.78 -13.96 9.01
CA ARG A 12 -5.02 -12.87 8.39
C ARG A 12 -4.32 -13.48 7.20
N SER A 13 -4.70 -13.04 6.00
CA SER A 13 -4.14 -13.60 4.78
C SER A 13 -2.62 -13.55 4.91
N PRO A 14 -1.88 -14.60 4.53
CA PRO A 14 -0.41 -14.56 4.51
C PRO A 14 0.14 -13.44 3.58
N LEU A 15 -0.75 -12.75 2.86
CA LEU A 15 -0.49 -11.56 2.04
C LEU A 15 -0.65 -10.24 2.82
N SER A 16 -1.04 -10.27 4.10
CA SER A 16 -1.25 -9.06 4.91
C SER A 16 0.07 -8.55 5.48
N GLY A 17 0.25 -7.24 5.43
CA GLY A 17 1.37 -6.52 6.04
C GLY A 17 0.87 -5.35 6.87
N SER A 18 1.77 -4.74 7.64
CA SER A 18 1.48 -3.54 8.42
C SER A 18 2.17 -2.34 7.78
N TYR A 19 1.44 -1.26 7.58
CA TYR A 19 1.93 -0.05 6.91
C TYR A 19 1.56 1.18 7.73
N LYS A 20 2.41 2.20 7.68
CA LYS A 20 2.23 3.46 8.39
C LYS A 20 2.20 4.61 7.41
N ILE A 21 1.17 5.44 7.57
CA ILE A 21 1.08 6.75 6.93
C ILE A 21 1.44 7.81 7.97
N THR A 22 2.40 8.67 7.65
CA THR A 22 2.79 9.81 8.47
C THR A 22 2.38 11.09 7.74
N LEU A 23 1.42 11.80 8.31
CA LEU A 23 0.95 13.08 7.79
C LEU A 23 1.73 14.23 8.45
N PRO A 24 1.97 15.33 7.72
CA PRO A 24 2.60 16.53 8.27
C PRO A 24 1.73 17.15 9.35
N ALA A 25 2.36 17.95 10.22
CA ALA A 25 1.64 18.67 11.26
C ALA A 25 0.61 19.64 10.63
N PRO A 26 -0.59 19.83 11.21
CA PRO A 26 -1.70 20.57 10.61
C PRO A 26 -1.39 22.01 10.16
N ASN A 27 -0.30 22.58 10.66
CA ASN A 27 0.16 23.95 10.45
C ASN A 27 1.36 24.07 9.51
N THR A 28 1.77 22.99 8.84
CA THR A 28 2.93 22.96 7.93
C THR A 28 2.56 22.73 6.47
N GLN A 29 1.28 22.77 6.16
CA GLN A 29 0.77 22.36 4.85
C GLN A 29 0.81 23.50 3.83
N PRO A 30 1.19 23.21 2.55
CA PRO A 30 1.12 24.19 1.47
C PRO A 30 -0.32 24.69 1.25
N ALA A 31 -0.45 25.91 0.71
CA ALA A 31 -1.73 26.58 0.44
C ALA A 31 -2.63 25.88 -0.61
N ASP A 32 -2.21 24.73 -1.16
CA ASP A 32 -2.80 24.08 -2.33
C ASP A 32 -3.92 23.08 -1.99
N ASP A 33 -4.46 23.07 -0.77
CA ASP A 33 -5.58 22.19 -0.34
C ASP A 33 -5.31 20.67 -0.50
N VAL A 34 -4.05 20.25 -0.69
CA VAL A 34 -3.61 18.85 -0.77
C VAL A 34 -2.77 18.49 0.45
N LEU A 35 -3.16 17.43 1.17
CA LEU A 35 -2.42 16.87 2.30
C LEU A 35 -1.51 15.76 1.81
N VAL A 36 -0.19 16.01 1.86
CA VAL A 36 0.82 15.06 1.41
C VAL A 36 1.47 14.38 2.60
N GLY A 37 1.38 13.05 2.69
CA GLY A 37 2.00 12.22 3.72
C GLY A 37 2.99 11.21 3.18
N ALA A 38 3.82 10.64 4.05
CA ALA A 38 4.75 9.56 3.74
C ALA A 38 4.15 8.19 4.07
N LEU A 39 4.26 7.23 3.15
CA LEU A 39 3.92 5.82 3.35
C LEU A 39 5.19 5.01 3.57
N THR A 40 5.20 4.22 4.64
CA THR A 40 6.30 3.32 5.00
C THR A 40 5.73 1.97 5.42
N ASP A 41 6.38 0.88 5.02
CA ASP A 41 6.09 -0.43 5.58
C ASP A 41 6.63 -0.57 7.01
N LEU A 42 5.97 -1.40 7.82
CA LEU A 42 6.38 -1.76 9.18
C LEU A 42 6.72 -3.24 9.28
N ASP A 43 5.93 -4.10 8.62
CA ASP A 43 6.08 -5.55 8.61
C ASP A 43 5.30 -6.16 7.43
N GLY A 44 5.54 -7.44 7.16
CA GLY A 44 4.87 -8.22 6.14
C GLY A 44 5.73 -8.44 4.90
N PRO A 45 5.20 -9.13 3.88
CA PRO A 45 5.99 -9.68 2.78
C PRO A 45 6.48 -8.63 1.76
N LEU A 46 6.06 -7.38 1.90
CA LEU A 46 6.38 -6.30 0.97
C LEU A 46 7.15 -5.20 1.68
N GLN A 47 8.21 -4.72 1.01
CA GLN A 47 8.81 -3.43 1.33
C GLN A 47 8.13 -2.36 0.49
N VAL A 48 7.70 -1.28 1.13
CA VAL A 48 6.95 -0.19 0.50
C VAL A 48 7.49 1.16 0.97
N ALA A 49 7.82 2.01 0.01
CA ALA A 49 8.13 3.41 0.25
C ALA A 49 7.36 4.28 -0.73
N GLY A 50 6.62 5.26 -0.23
CA GLY A 50 5.78 6.08 -1.09
C GLY A 50 5.20 7.30 -0.40
N THR A 51 4.21 7.90 -1.05
CA THR A 51 3.47 9.05 -0.56
C THR A 51 1.97 8.80 -0.67
N ILE A 52 1.21 9.53 0.13
CA ILE A 52 -0.22 9.72 -0.06
C ILE A 52 -0.49 11.20 -0.30
N GLU A 53 -1.30 11.51 -1.30
CA GLU A 53 -1.87 12.82 -1.54
C GLU A 53 -3.37 12.72 -1.26
N LEU A 54 -3.88 13.48 -0.29
CA LEU A 54 -5.30 13.55 0.05
C LEU A 54 -5.82 14.95 -0.27
N LYS A 55 -6.79 15.02 -1.18
CA LYS A 55 -7.43 16.27 -1.58
C LYS A 55 -8.62 16.58 -0.69
N ARG A 56 -9.05 17.85 -0.72
CA ARG A 56 -10.21 18.34 0.05
C ARG A 56 -11.53 17.65 -0.30
N ASP A 57 -11.69 17.20 -1.53
CA ASP A 57 -12.85 16.42 -2.00
C ASP A 57 -12.83 14.95 -1.55
N ARG A 58 -11.87 14.58 -0.68
CA ARG A 58 -11.62 13.23 -0.16
C ARG A 58 -11.13 12.22 -1.19
N SER A 59 -10.81 12.68 -2.41
CA SER A 59 -10.04 11.85 -3.34
C SER A 59 -8.60 11.73 -2.85
N TYR A 60 -8.01 10.55 -3.08
CA TYR A 60 -6.63 10.28 -2.70
C TYR A 60 -5.86 9.58 -3.82
N LEU A 61 -4.55 9.81 -3.84
CA LEU A 61 -3.57 9.08 -4.62
C LEU A 61 -2.50 8.54 -3.66
N ILE A 62 -2.29 7.24 -3.66
CA ILE A 62 -1.13 6.60 -3.03
C ILE A 62 -0.21 6.16 -4.15
N SER A 63 1.05 6.58 -4.11
CA SER A 63 2.03 6.17 -5.12
C SER A 63 3.39 5.90 -4.50
N GLY A 64 4.18 5.06 -5.16
CA GLY A 64 5.52 4.77 -4.68
C GLY A 64 6.13 3.53 -5.30
N LEU A 65 7.03 2.94 -4.53
CA LEU A 65 7.84 1.81 -4.90
C LEU A 65 7.56 0.64 -3.98
N VAL A 66 7.41 -0.54 -4.57
CA VAL A 66 7.19 -1.80 -3.88
C VAL A 66 8.22 -2.82 -4.31
N THR A 67 8.65 -3.67 -3.39
CA THR A 67 9.50 -4.83 -3.66
C THR A 67 9.10 -5.98 -2.75
N ALA A 68 9.06 -7.20 -3.28
CA ALA A 68 8.84 -8.39 -2.46
C ALA A 68 10.07 -8.62 -1.56
N ARG A 69 9.84 -8.88 -0.28
CA ARG A 69 10.89 -9.37 0.62
C ARG A 69 11.28 -10.81 0.27
N PRO A 70 12.48 -11.28 0.68
CA PRO A 70 12.93 -12.64 0.36
C PRO A 70 11.99 -13.77 0.82
N ASP A 71 11.23 -13.53 1.88
CA ASP A 71 10.26 -14.45 2.49
C ASP A 71 8.83 -14.28 1.95
N ALA A 72 8.61 -13.40 0.96
CA ALA A 72 7.30 -13.16 0.39
C ALA A 72 6.71 -14.43 -0.26
N PRO A 73 5.40 -14.69 -0.10
CA PRO A 73 4.73 -15.79 -0.79
C PRO A 73 4.92 -15.70 -2.31
N ARG A 74 5.21 -16.85 -2.95
CA ARG A 74 5.51 -16.91 -4.40
C ARG A 74 4.43 -16.26 -5.26
N GLY A 75 3.15 -16.48 -4.93
CA GLY A 75 2.03 -15.88 -5.66
C GLY A 75 2.05 -14.35 -5.64
N LEU A 76 2.43 -13.76 -4.51
CA LEU A 76 2.56 -12.30 -4.38
C LEU A 76 3.74 -11.76 -5.19
N ALA A 77 4.90 -12.43 -5.09
CA ALA A 77 6.07 -12.07 -5.87
C ALA A 77 5.79 -12.15 -7.39
N GLN A 78 4.99 -13.13 -7.83
CA GLN A 78 4.54 -13.26 -9.21
C GLN A 78 3.58 -12.14 -9.64
N GLN A 79 2.61 -11.77 -8.80
CA GLN A 79 1.69 -10.66 -9.09
C GLN A 79 2.42 -9.34 -9.28
N LEU A 80 3.49 -9.11 -8.52
CA LEU A 80 4.32 -7.92 -8.69
C LEU A 80 5.04 -7.89 -10.04
N GLN A 81 5.30 -9.03 -10.70
CA GLN A 81 6.03 -9.06 -11.97
C GLN A 81 5.39 -8.24 -13.08
N ILE A 82 4.07 -8.01 -13.03
CA ILE A 82 3.35 -7.22 -14.03
C ILE A 82 3.66 -5.73 -13.95
N LEU A 83 4.10 -5.25 -12.77
CA LEU A 83 4.31 -3.83 -12.54
C LEU A 83 5.57 -3.32 -13.25
N PRO A 84 5.55 -2.07 -13.75
CA PRO A 84 6.73 -1.40 -14.28
C PRO A 84 7.87 -1.38 -13.27
N VAL A 85 9.09 -1.55 -13.76
CA VAL A 85 10.30 -1.63 -12.95
C VAL A 85 11.17 -0.39 -13.20
N ASP A 86 11.68 0.20 -12.12
CA ASP A 86 12.63 1.32 -12.20
C ASP A 86 14.06 0.84 -12.47
N SER A 87 14.99 1.78 -12.61
CA SER A 87 16.42 1.48 -12.84
C SER A 87 17.10 0.70 -11.71
N GLN A 88 16.47 0.55 -10.55
CA GLN A 88 16.97 -0.17 -9.39
C GLN A 88 16.23 -1.50 -9.16
N GLY A 89 15.35 -1.93 -10.09
CA GLY A 89 14.62 -3.18 -9.95
C GLY A 89 13.35 -3.09 -9.08
N ARG A 90 13.00 -1.90 -8.58
CA ARG A 90 11.82 -1.68 -7.74
C ARG A 90 10.61 -1.43 -8.60
N LYS A 91 9.44 -1.82 -8.11
CA LYS A 91 8.20 -1.76 -8.88
C LYS A 91 7.41 -0.53 -8.54
N GLN A 92 7.04 0.24 -9.56
CA GLN A 92 6.19 1.40 -9.35
C GLN A 92 4.73 0.96 -9.21
N PHE A 93 4.03 1.58 -8.26
CA PHE A 93 2.60 1.41 -8.10
C PHE A 93 1.92 2.77 -7.87
N ALA A 94 0.66 2.85 -8.28
CA ALA A 94 -0.24 3.95 -7.99
C ALA A 94 -1.63 3.36 -7.69
N LEU A 95 -2.28 3.89 -6.67
CA LEU A 95 -3.63 3.55 -6.26
C LEU A 95 -4.41 4.84 -6.00
N GLU A 96 -5.53 4.98 -6.69
CA GLU A 96 -6.42 6.13 -6.55
C GLU A 96 -7.76 5.67 -5.96
N GLY A 97 -8.42 6.56 -5.23
CA GLY A 97 -9.74 6.29 -4.67
C GLY A 97 -10.35 7.49 -3.96
N THR A 98 -11.44 7.23 -3.24
CA THR A 98 -12.17 8.22 -2.45
C THR A 98 -12.51 7.63 -1.09
N LEU A 99 -12.36 8.41 -0.02
CA LEU A 99 -12.73 8.03 1.37
C LEU A 99 -14.21 8.22 1.64
#